data_AF-A0A519BW88-F1
#
_entry.id   AF-A0A519BW88-F1
#
_cell.length_a   1.000
_cell.length_b   1.000
_cell.length_c   1.000
_cell.angle_alpha   90.00
_cell.angle_beta   90.00
_cell.angle_gamma   90.00
#
_symmetry.space_group_name_H-M   'P 1'
#
loop_
_entity.id
_entity.type
_entity.pdbx_description
1 polymer ?
#
loop_
_entity_poly.entity_id
_entity_poly.type
_entity_poly.pdbx_seq_one_letter_code
_entity_poly.pdbx_strand_id
1 'polypeptide(L)'
;MGPQKMSFEDFVKLFTKNTKVKIQKTNLENAYNDTKCNPSSVYSLESLNILVGDYTSSGKQLQKLSNVELTEVTEFLQSSRLS
;
A
#
# COMPACT_ATOMS: atom_id res chain seq x y z
N MET A 1 2.57 9.60 1.50
CA MET A 1 2.31 10.82 2.31
C MET A 1 1.64 10.38 3.61
N GLY A 2 2.26 10.65 4.77
CA GLY A 2 1.80 10.17 6.08
C GLY A 2 2.87 10.44 7.15
N PRO A 3 2.61 10.12 8.43
CA PRO A 3 3.56 10.37 9.50
C PRO A 3 4.77 9.40 9.45
N GLN A 4 4.60 8.25 8.81
CA GLN A 4 5.62 7.21 8.65
C GLN A 4 5.82 6.82 7.18
N LYS A 5 7.04 6.39 6.85
CA LYS A 5 7.34 5.68 5.60
C LYS A 5 7.12 4.18 5.83
N MET A 6 6.53 3.50 4.85
CA MET A 6 6.23 2.07 4.94
C MET A 6 6.34 1.44 3.56
N SER A 7 6.95 0.26 3.47
CA SER A 7 6.94 -0.52 2.23
C SER A 7 5.55 -1.13 2.02
N PHE A 8 5.18 -1.41 0.76
CA PHE A 8 3.92 -2.10 0.48
C PHE A 8 3.86 -3.48 1.17
N GLU A 9 4.97 -4.22 1.22
CA GLU A 9 5.03 -5.52 1.89
C GLU A 9 4.77 -5.40 3.39
N ASP A 10 5.37 -4.42 4.07
CA ASP A 10 5.13 -4.19 5.50
C ASP A 10 3.69 -3.76 5.77
N PHE A 11 3.11 -2.94 4.88
CA PHE A 11 1.70 -2.57 4.95
C PHE A 11 0.79 -3.80 4.86
N VAL A 12 1.01 -4.70 3.90
CA VAL A 12 0.24 -5.95 3.75
C VAL A 12 0.42 -6.87 4.97
N LYS A 13 1.61 -6.91 5.56
CA LYS A 13 1.88 -7.71 6.77
C LYS A 13 1.05 -7.27 7.98
N LEU A 14 0.68 -6.00 8.08
CA LEU A 14 -0.19 -5.52 9.17
C LEU A 14 -1.54 -6.26 9.21
N PHE A 15 -2.07 -6.63 8.03
CA PHE A 15 -3.39 -7.26 7.91
C PHE A 15 -3.33 -8.80 7.85
N THR A 16 -2.15 -9.38 7.62
CA THR A 16 -1.98 -10.83 7.48
C THR A 16 -1.37 -11.49 8.72
N LYS A 17 -0.90 -10.71 9.70
CA LYS A 17 -0.14 -11.16 10.89
C LYS A 17 -0.75 -12.35 11.65
N ASN A 18 -2.07 -12.42 11.76
CA ASN A 18 -2.79 -13.47 12.50
C ASN A 18 -3.56 -14.43 11.58
N THR A 19 -3.20 -14.46 10.29
CA THR A 19 -3.87 -15.28 9.28
C THR A 19 -2.91 -16.35 8.74
N LYS A 20 -3.46 -17.39 8.12
CA LYS A 20 -2.67 -18.40 7.38
C LYS A 20 -2.37 -17.96 5.93
N VAL A 21 -2.68 -16.71 5.57
CA VAL A 21 -2.51 -16.19 4.22
C VAL A 21 -1.03 -16.06 3.91
N LYS A 22 -0.60 -16.61 2.78
CA LYS A 22 0.77 -16.48 2.27
C LYS A 22 0.83 -15.35 1.27
N ILE A 23 1.83 -14.47 1.41
CA ILE A 23 2.13 -13.46 0.40
C ILE A 23 2.79 -14.15 -0.79
N GLN A 24 2.15 -14.11 -1.95
CA GLN A 24 2.70 -14.60 -3.20
C GLN A 24 3.45 -13.49 -3.92
N LYS A 25 4.66 -13.78 -4.40
CA LYS A 25 5.39 -12.87 -5.30
C LYS A 25 4.97 -13.15 -6.73
N THR A 26 4.65 -12.09 -7.47
CA THR A 26 4.26 -12.14 -8.87
C THR A 26 5.35 -11.52 -9.74
N ASN A 27 5.59 -12.09 -10.91
CA ASN A 27 6.47 -11.48 -11.89
C ASN A 27 5.79 -10.23 -12.50
N LEU A 28 6.47 -9.09 -12.38
CA LEU A 28 5.93 -7.79 -12.79
C LEU A 28 5.68 -7.70 -14.29
N GLU A 29 6.61 -8.17 -15.12
CA GLU A 29 6.49 -8.15 -16.58
C GLU A 29 5.28 -8.98 -17.04
N ASN A 30 5.10 -10.16 -16.46
CA ASN A 30 3.94 -11.00 -16.75
C ASN A 30 2.63 -10.31 -16.38
N ALA A 31 2.57 -9.60 -15.24
CA ALA A 31 1.38 -8.85 -14.85
C ALA A 31 1.08 -7.69 -15.81
N TYR A 32 2.10 -6.96 -16.27
CA TYR A 32 1.96 -5.92 -17.29
C TYR A 32 1.54 -6.46 -18.66
N ASN A 33 1.99 -7.66 -19.03
CA ASN A 33 1.58 -8.29 -20.28
C ASN A 33 0.14 -8.83 -20.19
N ASP A 34 -0.24 -9.42 -19.05
CA ASP A 34 -1.60 -9.89 -18.82
C ASP A 34 -2.60 -8.73 -18.91
N THR A 35 -2.38 -7.61 -18.22
CA THR A 35 -3.33 -6.47 -18.25
C THR A 35 -3.52 -5.85 -19.65
N LYS A 36 -2.52 -5.96 -20.55
CA LYS A 36 -2.64 -5.47 -21.94
C LYS A 36 -3.51 -6.36 -22.81
N CYS A 37 -3.50 -7.67 -22.56
CA CYS A 37 -4.10 -8.68 -23.44
C CYS A 37 -5.37 -9.30 -22.85
N ASN A 38 -5.62 -9.13 -21.55
CA ASN A 38 -6.68 -9.78 -20.82
C ASN A 38 -7.57 -8.74 -20.12
N PRO A 39 -8.80 -8.50 -20.61
CA PRO A 39 -9.77 -7.60 -19.97
C PRO A 39 -10.19 -8.03 -18.55
N SER A 40 -9.96 -9.31 -18.19
CA SER A 40 -10.22 -9.88 -16.87
C SER A 40 -8.99 -9.98 -15.98
N SER A 41 -7.90 -9.30 -16.33
CA SER A 41 -6.69 -9.28 -15.51
C SER A 41 -6.99 -8.82 -14.08
N VAL A 42 -6.34 -9.45 -13.11
CA VAL A 42 -6.51 -9.12 -11.67
C VAL A 42 -6.05 -7.70 -11.37
N TYR A 43 -5.06 -7.20 -12.12
CA TYR A 43 -4.51 -5.87 -11.94
C TYR A 43 -4.75 -5.02 -13.19
N SER A 44 -5.15 -3.77 -13.00
CA SER A 44 -5.15 -2.79 -14.08
C SER A 44 -3.73 -2.25 -14.31
N LEU A 45 -3.51 -1.68 -15.49
CA LEU A 45 -2.26 -0.98 -15.81
C LEU A 45 -1.95 0.14 -14.79
N GLU A 46 -2.99 0.86 -14.35
CA GLU A 46 -2.86 1.92 -13.34
C GLU A 46 -2.43 1.37 -11.99
N SER A 47 -3.04 0.27 -11.53
CA SER A 47 -2.65 -0.37 -10.27
C SER A 47 -1.19 -0.82 -10.29
N LEU A 48 -0.73 -1.42 -11.40
CA LEU A 48 0.68 -1.81 -11.53
C LEU A 48 1.61 -0.60 -11.50
N ASN A 49 1.25 0.49 -12.18
CA ASN A 49 2.03 1.73 -12.17
C ASN A 49 2.16 2.33 -10.76
N ILE A 50 1.10 2.25 -9.94
CA ILE A 50 1.15 2.68 -8.54
C ILE A 50 2.07 1.77 -7.70
N LEU A 51 2.10 0.47 -7.98
CA LEU A 51 2.92 -0.48 -7.21
C LEU A 51 4.44 -0.36 -7.48
N VAL A 52 4.82 0.11 -8.67
CA VAL A 52 6.24 0.25 -9.05
C VAL A 52 6.84 1.62 -8.68
N GLY A 53 6.00 2.62 -8.39
CA GLY A 53 6.46 3.96 -8.05
C GLY A 53 6.85 4.11 -6.57
N ASP A 54 7.80 5.01 -6.30
CA ASP A 54 8.09 5.47 -4.93
C ASP A 54 7.23 6.71 -4.62
N TYR A 55 6.13 6.49 -3.89
CA TYR A 55 5.17 7.53 -3.51
C TYR A 55 5.43 8.08 -2.09
N THR A 56 6.69 8.34 -1.77
CA THR A 56 7.06 8.99 -0.50
C THR A 56 7.02 10.52 -0.61
N SER A 57 6.61 11.18 0.48
CA SER A 57 6.65 12.64 0.61
C SER A 57 6.53 13.05 2.08
N SER A 58 6.86 14.31 2.39
CA SER A 58 6.89 14.86 3.74
C SER A 58 5.49 15.06 4.32
N GLY A 59 5.11 14.22 5.29
CA GLY A 59 3.89 14.42 6.08
C GLY A 59 3.85 15.76 6.82
N LYS A 60 5.03 16.33 7.16
CA LYS A 60 5.13 17.64 7.83
C LYS A 60 4.58 18.79 6.99
N GLN A 61 4.78 18.75 5.67
CA GLN A 61 4.23 19.78 4.79
C GLN A 61 2.70 19.70 4.73
N LEU A 62 2.15 18.48 4.66
CA LEU A 62 0.71 18.26 4.69
C LEU A 62 0.10 18.79 6.00
N GLN A 63 0.69 18.46 7.16
CA GLN A 63 0.25 18.96 8.46
C GLN A 63 0.27 20.49 8.51
N LYS A 64 1.36 21.12 8.05
CA LYS A 64 1.49 22.58 8.04
C LYS A 64 0.41 23.26 7.18
N LEU A 65 0.07 22.68 6.03
CA LEU A 65 -0.88 23.28 5.08
C LEU A 65 -2.34 23.05 5.47
N SER A 66 -2.64 21.93 6.13
CA SER A 66 -4.03 21.52 6.41
C SER A 66 -4.42 21.64 7.88
N ASN A 67 -3.46 21.86 8.78
CA ASN A 67 -3.66 21.86 10.24
C ASN A 67 -4.29 20.56 10.77
N VAL A 68 -4.10 19.44 10.06
CA VAL A 68 -4.54 18.12 10.51
C VAL A 68 -3.43 17.43 11.30
N GLU A 69 -3.82 16.67 12.31
CA GLU A 69 -2.94 15.70 12.94
C GLU A 69 -2.90 14.42 12.10
N LEU A 70 -1.72 13.79 12.02
CA LEU A 70 -1.54 12.55 11.27
C LEU A 70 -1.24 11.43 12.25
N THR A 71 -2.01 10.35 12.17
CA THR A 71 -1.85 9.16 13.01
C THR A 71 -1.15 8.05 12.23
N GLU A 72 -0.25 7.32 12.90
CA GLU A 72 0.39 6.14 12.29
C GLU A 72 -0.63 5.03 12.04
N VAL A 73 -0.45 4.26 10.96
CA VAL A 73 -1.39 3.19 10.60
C VAL A 73 -1.49 2.14 11.70
N THR A 74 -0.39 1.81 12.36
CA THR A 74 -0.33 0.87 13.48
C THR A 74 -1.15 1.34 14.67
N GLU A 75 -1.03 2.61 15.06
CA GLU A 75 -1.81 3.24 16.13
C GLU A 75 -3.31 3.27 15.78
N PHE A 76 -3.64 3.62 14.54
CA PHE A 76 -5.01 3.57 14.04
C PHE A 76 -5.61 2.16 14.13
N LEU A 77 -4.87 1.13 13.72
CA LEU A 77 -5.35 -0.26 13.78
C LEU A 77 -5.54 -0.74 15.22
N GLN A 78 -4.65 -0.38 16.14
CA GLN A 78 -4.76 -0.72 17.56
C GLN A 78 -5.98 -0.06 18.21
N SER A 79 -6.15 1.25 18.02
CA SER A 79 -7.29 2.01 18.57
C SER A 79 -8.64 1.53 18.00
N SER A 80 -8.65 1.07 16.75
CA SER A 80 -9.84 0.54 16.07
C SER A 80 -10.10 -0.95 16.31
N ARG A 81 -9.24 -1.65 17.08
CA ARG A 81 -9.30 -3.12 17.29
C ARG A 81 -9.25 -3.92 15.98
N LEU A 82 -8.50 -3.42 15.00
CA LEU A 82 -8.29 -4.04 13.68
C LEU A 82 -6.93 -4.75 13.55
N SER A 83 -6.11 -4.75 14.62
CA SER A 83 -4.80 -5.42 14.68
C SER A 83 -4.86 -6.77 15.36
#